data_AF-A0A4R5CGP4-F1
#
_entry.id   AF-A0A4R5CGP4-F1
#
_cell.length_a   1.000
_cell.length_b   1.000
_cell.length_c   1.000
_cell.angle_alpha   90.00
_cell.angle_beta   90.00
_cell.angle_gamma   90.00
#
_symmetry.space_group_name_H-M   'P 1'
#
loop_
_entity.id
_entity.type
_entity.pdbx_description
1 polymer ?
#
loop_
_entity_poly.entity_id
_entity_poly.type
_entity_poly.pdbx_seq_one_letter_code
_entity_poly.pdbx_strand_id
1 'polypeptide(L)'
;MAKAGYAVVTGGAVALSAATAKSVLGVKAPSGNGIDLKKFRVAFDGVTATNVPVLVELCAATFATNSPGTNSTSVTPVQVYGRAVTVGATAARTWTTEPTVLTVIGEFLLSPAGGVVFYDFPLGDTPDSAVSEGFVIRCNAPAVVNVRASLEFERC
;
A
#
# COMPACT_ATOMS: atom_id res chain seq x y z
N MET A 1 15.96 -14.77 -12.91
CA MET A 1 14.82 -14.35 -13.75
C MET A 1 15.05 -12.90 -14.20
N ALA A 2 14.56 -12.48 -15.37
CA ALA A 2 14.65 -11.07 -15.76
C ALA A 2 13.80 -10.24 -14.79
N LYS A 3 14.40 -9.25 -14.11
CA LYS A 3 13.70 -8.39 -13.15
C LYS A 3 12.67 -7.54 -13.88
N ALA A 4 11.40 -7.67 -13.50
CA ALA A 4 10.31 -6.82 -13.95
C ALA A 4 9.70 -6.14 -12.72
N GLY A 5 9.73 -4.81 -12.72
CA GLY A 5 9.18 -4.00 -11.64
C GLY A 5 7.83 -3.41 -12.01
N TYR A 6 6.98 -3.26 -11.01
CA TYR A 6 5.61 -2.80 -11.14
C TYR A 6 5.34 -1.68 -10.14
N ALA A 7 4.49 -0.74 -10.52
CA ALA A 7 3.97 0.29 -9.65
C ALA A 7 2.46 0.18 -9.55
N VAL A 8 1.94 0.46 -8.37
CA VAL A 8 0.52 0.70 -8.15
C VAL A 8 0.35 2.02 -7.43
N VAL A 9 -0.65 2.79 -7.85
CA VAL A 9 -1.01 4.07 -7.28
C VAL A 9 -2.47 4.05 -6.87
N THR A 10 -2.85 4.89 -5.90
CA THR A 10 -4.28 5.06 -5.60
C THR A 10 -5.04 5.61 -6.80
N GLY A 11 -4.44 6.39 -7.72
CA GLY A 11 -5.14 6.95 -8.90
C GLY A 11 -6.23 7.99 -8.57
N GLY A 12 -6.39 8.34 -7.29
CA GLY A 12 -7.39 9.25 -6.75
C GLY A 12 -7.21 9.37 -5.24
N ALA A 13 -7.87 10.36 -4.64
CA ALA A 13 -7.81 10.58 -3.20
C ALA A 13 -8.64 9.52 -2.46
N VAL A 14 -8.07 8.92 -1.42
CA VAL A 14 -8.79 7.98 -0.53
C VAL A 14 -9.18 8.75 0.73
N ALA A 15 -10.48 8.83 1.01
CA ALA A 15 -10.96 9.53 2.20
C ALA A 15 -10.77 8.67 3.46
N LEU A 16 -10.11 9.24 4.47
CA LEU A 16 -10.00 8.67 5.81
C LEU A 16 -11.12 9.20 6.69
N SER A 17 -11.64 8.33 7.56
CA SER A 17 -12.58 8.70 8.61
C SER A 17 -11.85 8.81 9.95
N ALA A 18 -12.34 9.71 10.80
CA ALA A 18 -11.72 9.96 12.11
C ALA A 18 -11.67 8.67 12.95
N ALA A 19 -10.51 8.42 13.56
CA ALA A 19 -10.21 7.30 14.45
C ALA A 19 -10.53 5.90 13.89
N THR A 20 -10.61 5.76 12.56
CA THR A 20 -10.87 4.48 11.90
C THR A 20 -9.67 4.12 11.03
N ALA A 21 -9.03 2.99 11.35
CA ALA A 21 -7.98 2.46 10.48
C ALA A 21 -8.57 2.07 9.13
N LYS A 22 -7.88 2.45 8.06
CA LYS A 22 -8.24 2.11 6.69
C LYS A 22 -7.01 1.66 5.92
N SER A 23 -7.12 0.52 5.27
CA SER A 23 -6.19 0.05 4.25
C SER A 23 -6.41 0.88 2.98
N VAL A 24 -5.44 1.73 2.65
CA VAL A 24 -5.61 2.78 1.63
C VAL A 24 -5.16 2.33 0.26
N LEU A 25 -4.14 1.47 0.22
CA LEU A 25 -3.58 0.87 -0.98
C LEU A 25 -2.92 -0.45 -0.60
N GLY A 26 -3.11 -1.47 -1.41
CA GLY A 26 -2.48 -2.76 -1.19
C GLY A 26 -2.34 -3.55 -2.48
N VAL A 27 -1.39 -4.48 -2.45
CA VAL A 27 -1.04 -5.35 -3.57
C VAL A 27 -0.90 -6.78 -3.07
N LYS A 28 -1.39 -7.73 -3.87
CA LYS A 28 -1.34 -9.16 -3.61
C LYS A 28 -0.64 -9.87 -4.77
N ALA A 29 0.26 -10.78 -4.44
CA ALA A 29 0.98 -11.59 -5.40
C ALA A 29 0.04 -12.57 -6.13
N PRO A 30 0.33 -12.94 -7.39
CA PRO A 30 -0.34 -14.07 -8.03
C PRO A 30 0.02 -15.38 -7.32
N SER A 31 -0.73 -16.44 -7.60
CA SER A 31 -0.40 -17.78 -7.15
C SER A 31 1.01 -18.19 -7.60
N GLY A 32 1.78 -18.78 -6.68
CA GLY A 32 3.10 -19.35 -6.97
C GLY A 32 4.27 -18.36 -6.95
N ASN A 33 4.05 -17.10 -6.56
CA ASN A 33 5.12 -16.09 -6.38
C ASN A 33 4.82 -15.21 -5.17
N GLY A 34 5.84 -14.52 -4.66
CA GLY A 34 5.68 -13.44 -3.69
C GLY A 34 5.88 -12.05 -4.32
N ILE A 35 5.96 -11.06 -3.45
CA ILE A 35 6.22 -9.66 -3.78
C ILE A 35 7.45 -9.20 -2.99
N ASP A 36 8.45 -8.70 -3.72
CA ASP A 36 9.58 -7.97 -3.14
C ASP A 36 9.27 -6.47 -3.18
N LEU A 37 8.93 -5.87 -2.03
CA LEU A 37 8.53 -4.46 -1.98
C LEU A 37 9.76 -3.53 -2.03
N LYS A 38 9.83 -2.69 -3.05
CA LYS A 38 10.99 -1.80 -3.28
C LYS A 38 10.78 -0.42 -2.69
N LYS A 39 9.57 0.14 -2.81
CA LYS A 39 9.29 1.53 -2.42
C LYS A 39 7.86 1.69 -1.96
N PHE A 40 7.65 2.62 -1.03
CA PHE A 40 6.31 3.13 -0.75
C PHE A 40 6.33 4.66 -0.63
N ARG A 41 5.19 5.26 -0.97
CA ARG A 41 4.98 6.71 -0.82
C ARG A 41 3.60 6.95 -0.25
N VAL A 42 3.50 7.92 0.65
CA VAL A 42 2.24 8.33 1.29
C VAL A 42 2.23 9.85 1.39
N ALA A 43 1.12 10.47 1.01
CA ALA A 43 0.90 11.90 1.08
C ALA A 43 -0.50 12.21 1.58
N PHE A 44 -0.64 13.26 2.40
CA PHE A 44 -1.92 13.76 2.90
C PHE A 44 -2.22 15.15 2.34
N ASP A 45 -3.51 15.47 2.21
CA ASP A 45 -4.00 16.77 1.74
C ASP A 45 -4.66 17.63 2.85
N GLY A 46 -4.39 17.29 4.11
CA GLY A 46 -4.79 18.13 5.23
C GLY A 46 -4.15 19.51 5.14
N VAL A 47 -4.81 20.50 5.73
CA VAL A 47 -4.35 21.91 5.71
C VAL A 47 -3.98 22.43 7.10
N THR A 48 -4.46 21.78 8.15
CA THR A 48 -4.30 22.26 9.53
C THR A 48 -3.08 21.64 10.18
N ALA A 49 -2.01 22.44 10.34
CA ALA A 49 -0.73 21.98 10.90
C ALA A 49 -0.80 21.56 12.38
N THR A 50 -1.81 22.01 13.12
CA THR A 50 -2.03 21.63 14.52
C THR A 50 -2.83 20.34 14.69
N ASN A 51 -3.28 19.72 13.59
CA ASN A 51 -3.97 18.44 13.68
C ASN A 51 -3.00 17.37 14.19
N VAL A 52 -3.53 16.46 15.02
CA VAL A 52 -2.78 15.31 15.49
C VAL A 52 -2.30 14.49 14.27
N PRO A 53 -1.02 14.06 14.24
CA PRO A 53 -0.47 13.28 13.13
C PRO A 53 -1.28 12.01 12.81
N VAL A 54 -1.25 11.61 11.55
CA VAL A 54 -1.84 10.35 11.07
C VAL A 54 -0.86 9.22 11.34
N LEU A 55 -1.35 8.13 11.94
CA LEU A 55 -0.58 6.89 12.03
C LEU A 55 -0.57 6.21 10.66
N VAL A 56 0.61 5.99 10.12
CA VAL A 56 0.84 5.26 8.87
C VAL A 56 1.57 3.97 9.20
N GLU A 57 1.01 2.86 8.76
CA GLU A 57 1.55 1.52 8.96
C GLU A 57 1.75 0.86 7.61
N LEU A 58 2.90 0.24 7.44
CA LEU A 58 3.13 -0.74 6.40
C LEU A 58 2.86 -2.12 7.00
N CYS A 59 1.94 -2.86 6.39
CA CYS A 59 1.52 -4.17 6.86
C CYS A 59 1.80 -5.24 5.81
N ALA A 60 2.32 -6.39 6.25
CA ALA A 60 2.19 -7.64 5.52
C ALA A 60 0.75 -8.14 5.65
N ALA A 61 0.17 -8.65 4.56
CA ALA A 61 -1.24 -9.01 4.48
C ALA A 61 -1.43 -10.35 3.77
N THR A 62 -2.13 -11.28 4.42
CA THR A 62 -2.44 -12.59 3.80
C THR A 62 -3.61 -12.53 2.82
N PHE A 63 -4.47 -11.50 2.97
CA PHE A 63 -5.66 -11.30 2.13
C PHE A 63 -6.64 -12.49 2.13
N ALA A 64 -6.62 -13.31 3.18
CA ALA A 64 -7.33 -14.59 3.22
C ALA A 64 -8.84 -14.47 2.95
N THR A 65 -9.52 -13.50 3.57
CA THR A 65 -10.98 -13.32 3.43
C THR A 65 -11.37 -12.09 2.63
N ASN A 66 -10.44 -11.17 2.39
CA ASN A 66 -10.75 -9.86 1.82
C ASN A 66 -9.60 -9.36 0.93
N SER A 67 -9.47 -10.04 -0.22
CA SER A 67 -8.47 -9.78 -1.25
C SER A 67 -8.74 -8.48 -2.02
N PRO A 68 -7.75 -7.93 -2.75
CA PRO A 68 -7.98 -6.81 -3.65
C PRO A 68 -9.16 -7.04 -4.61
N GLY A 69 -10.11 -6.11 -4.63
CA GLY A 69 -11.36 -6.20 -5.40
C GLY A 69 -12.57 -6.68 -4.58
N THR A 70 -12.36 -7.22 -3.38
CA THR A 70 -13.42 -7.48 -2.38
C THR A 70 -13.48 -6.30 -1.41
N ASN A 71 -14.68 -5.73 -1.18
CA ASN A 71 -14.90 -4.58 -0.28
C ASN A 71 -13.89 -3.43 -0.47
N SER A 72 -13.40 -3.27 -1.70
CA SER A 72 -12.34 -2.35 -2.09
C SER A 72 -12.49 -2.02 -3.56
N THR A 73 -11.83 -0.95 -4.02
CA THR A 73 -11.83 -0.57 -5.43
C THR A 73 -10.57 -1.09 -6.10
N SER A 74 -10.70 -1.96 -7.10
CA SER A 74 -9.55 -2.49 -7.84
C SER A 74 -8.73 -1.39 -8.52
N VAL A 75 -7.42 -1.55 -8.51
CA VAL A 75 -6.46 -0.75 -9.29
C VAL A 75 -5.50 -1.69 -10.01
N THR A 76 -5.14 -1.35 -11.24
CA THR A 76 -4.28 -2.21 -12.07
C THR A 76 -2.82 -1.83 -11.85
N PRO A 77 -1.94 -2.77 -11.44
CA PRO A 77 -0.51 -2.49 -11.41
C PRO A 77 0.03 -2.26 -12.82
N VAL A 78 0.93 -1.30 -12.96
CA VAL A 78 1.57 -0.93 -14.23
C VAL A 78 3.02 -1.39 -14.18
N GLN A 79 3.46 -2.09 -15.23
CA GLN A 79 4.88 -2.44 -15.35
C GLN A 79 5.71 -1.19 -15.67
N VAL A 80 6.75 -0.95 -14.87
CA VAL A 80 7.61 0.25 -14.97
C VAL A 80 8.93 -0.05 -15.66
N TYR A 81 9.48 -1.26 -15.45
CA TYR A 81 10.74 -1.68 -16.09
C TYR A 81 10.83 -3.20 -16.27
N GLY A 82 11.86 -3.63 -16.98
CA GLY A 82 12.12 -5.02 -17.31
C GLY A 82 11.47 -5.46 -18.61
N ARG A 83 11.51 -6.77 -18.90
CA ARG A 83 10.86 -7.34 -20.08
C ARG A 83 9.34 -7.29 -19.91
N ALA A 84 8.64 -6.75 -20.91
CA ALA A 84 7.18 -6.70 -20.92
C ALA A 84 6.58 -8.10 -20.70
N VAL A 85 5.79 -8.23 -19.65
CA VAL A 85 5.08 -9.46 -19.27
C VAL A 85 3.71 -9.09 -18.71
N THR A 86 2.73 -9.98 -18.88
CA THR A 86 1.42 -9.77 -18.29
C THR A 86 1.53 -9.70 -16.77
N VAL A 87 1.01 -8.62 -16.19
CA VAL A 87 0.96 -8.41 -14.74
C VAL A 87 0.03 -9.46 -14.13
N GLY A 88 0.58 -10.31 -13.25
CA GLY A 88 -0.21 -11.31 -12.51
C GLY A 88 -0.69 -10.84 -11.13
N ALA A 89 -0.08 -9.79 -10.57
CA ALA A 89 -0.45 -9.25 -9.27
C ALA A 89 -1.78 -8.49 -9.34
N THR A 90 -2.57 -8.57 -8.27
CA THR A 90 -3.80 -7.78 -8.11
C THR A 90 -3.58 -6.69 -7.07
N ALA A 91 -4.26 -5.57 -7.23
CA ALA A 91 -4.17 -4.47 -6.27
C ALA A 91 -5.52 -3.74 -6.15
N ALA A 92 -5.70 -3.09 -5.01
CA ALA A 92 -6.90 -2.32 -4.72
C ALA A 92 -6.59 -1.15 -3.80
N ARG A 93 -7.54 -0.23 -3.71
CA ARG A 93 -7.55 0.93 -2.82
C ARG A 93 -8.87 1.00 -2.07
N THR A 94 -8.90 1.82 -1.02
CA THR A 94 -10.14 2.17 -0.31
C THR A 94 -10.91 0.95 0.19
N TRP A 95 -10.29 0.15 1.06
CA TRP A 95 -11.02 -0.92 1.72
C TRP A 95 -12.10 -0.33 2.65
N THR A 96 -13.33 -0.78 2.48
CA THR A 96 -14.48 -0.43 3.35
C THR A 96 -14.58 -1.37 4.54
N THR A 97 -14.01 -2.57 4.43
CA THR A 97 -13.72 -3.49 5.52
C THR A 97 -12.26 -3.86 5.41
N GLU A 98 -11.53 -3.87 6.52
CA GLU A 98 -10.09 -4.13 6.50
C GLU A 98 -9.77 -5.53 5.92
N PRO A 99 -8.64 -5.68 5.22
CA PRO A 99 -8.08 -6.99 4.91
C PRO A 99 -7.80 -7.80 6.18
N THR A 100 -7.81 -9.12 6.07
CA THR A 100 -7.57 -10.01 7.22
C THR A 100 -6.13 -10.45 7.33
N VAL A 101 -5.73 -10.68 8.60
CA VAL A 101 -4.37 -10.99 9.04
C VAL A 101 -3.37 -9.96 8.51
N LEU A 102 -3.36 -8.81 9.17
CA LEU A 102 -2.40 -7.75 8.95
C LEU A 102 -1.32 -7.81 10.02
N THR A 103 -0.07 -7.92 9.62
CA THR A 103 1.09 -7.83 10.50
C THR A 103 1.84 -6.53 10.20
N VAL A 104 1.90 -5.63 11.17
CA VAL A 104 2.63 -4.36 11.02
C VAL A 104 4.12 -4.64 10.96
N ILE A 105 4.76 -4.25 9.85
CA ILE A 105 6.21 -4.37 9.65
C ILE A 105 6.96 -3.06 9.89
N GLY A 106 6.24 -1.94 9.85
CA GLY A 106 6.76 -0.63 10.23
C GLY A 106 5.63 0.37 10.41
N GLU A 107 5.83 1.32 11.31
CA GLU A 107 4.85 2.37 11.59
C GLU A 107 5.54 3.70 11.87
N PHE A 108 4.88 4.79 11.50
CA PHE A 108 5.33 6.14 11.79
C PHE A 108 4.16 7.11 11.82
N LEU A 109 4.37 8.23 12.51
CA LEU A 109 3.44 9.36 12.51
C LEU A 109 3.83 10.32 11.39
N LEU A 110 2.85 10.74 10.61
CA LEU A 110 3.03 11.74 9.55
C LEU A 110 2.00 12.86 9.70
N SER A 111 2.47 14.11 9.61
CA SER A 111 1.58 15.27 9.66
C SER A 111 0.58 15.22 8.51
N PRO A 112 -0.73 15.43 8.76
CA PRO A 112 -1.70 15.54 7.67
C PRO A 112 -1.51 16.83 6.87
N ALA A 113 -0.82 17.85 7.40
CA ALA A 113 -0.65 19.15 6.76
C ALA A 113 0.58 19.16 5.83
N GLY A 114 0.37 18.80 4.56
CA GLY A 114 1.43 18.77 3.55
C GLY A 114 2.51 17.71 3.80
N GLY A 115 2.25 16.74 4.69
CA GLY A 115 3.17 15.63 4.95
C GLY A 115 3.23 14.70 3.75
N VAL A 116 4.45 14.45 3.28
CA VAL A 116 4.76 13.45 2.27
C VAL A 116 5.96 12.62 2.70
N VAL A 117 5.86 11.32 2.52
CA VAL A 117 6.97 10.39 2.70
C VAL A 117 7.22 9.67 1.39
N PHE A 118 8.49 9.64 1.01
CA PHE A 118 9.04 8.81 -0.04
C PHE A 118 10.05 7.89 0.65
N TYR A 119 9.77 6.59 0.67
CA TYR A 119 10.68 5.63 1.26
C TYR A 119 11.04 4.56 0.24
N ASP A 120 12.33 4.53 -0.08
CA ASP A 120 12.94 3.56 -0.98
C ASP A 120 13.76 2.60 -0.12
N PHE A 121 13.39 1.33 -0.10
CA PHE A 121 14.13 0.34 0.66
C PHE A 121 15.52 0.14 0.02
N PRO A 122 16.59 0.13 0.84
CA PRO A 122 17.92 -0.15 0.32
C PRO A 122 17.99 -1.58 -0.22
N LEU A 123 18.90 -1.80 -1.16
CA LEU A 123 19.08 -3.11 -1.77
C LEU A 123 19.50 -4.14 -0.70
N GLY A 124 18.70 -5.19 -0.53
CA GLY A 124 18.98 -6.29 0.39
C GLY A 124 18.12 -6.31 1.66
N ASP A 125 17.51 -5.18 2.03
CA ASP A 125 16.59 -5.07 3.17
C ASP A 125 15.14 -4.87 2.71
N THR A 126 14.83 -5.27 1.48
CA THR A 126 13.48 -5.14 0.94
C THR A 126 12.60 -6.24 1.53
N PRO A 127 11.44 -5.90 2.11
CA PRO A 127 10.58 -6.91 2.70
C PRO A 127 9.95 -7.77 1.61
N ASP A 128 10.04 -9.08 1.81
CA ASP A 128 9.48 -10.09 0.92
C ASP A 128 8.20 -10.69 1.52
N SER A 129 7.16 -10.84 0.70
CA SER A 129 5.92 -11.46 1.12
C SER A 129 5.98 -12.98 0.97
N ALA A 130 5.16 -13.70 1.74
CA ALA A 130 4.91 -15.10 1.42
C ALA A 130 4.20 -15.25 0.06
N VAL A 131 4.20 -16.47 -0.47
CA VAL A 131 3.60 -16.79 -1.76
C VAL A 131 2.10 -16.51 -1.74
N SER A 132 1.60 -15.80 -2.76
CA SER A 132 0.18 -15.38 -2.89
C SER A 132 -0.30 -14.37 -1.84
N GLU A 133 0.61 -13.81 -1.04
CA GLU A 133 0.33 -12.74 -0.08
C GLU A 133 0.82 -11.40 -0.61
N GLY A 134 0.88 -10.37 0.24
CA GLY A 134 1.47 -9.11 -0.17
C GLY A 134 1.48 -8.06 0.93
N PHE A 135 1.29 -6.81 0.53
CA PHE A 135 1.45 -5.66 1.42
C PHE A 135 0.30 -4.67 1.30
N VAL A 136 0.06 -3.97 2.39
CA VAL A 136 -0.95 -2.93 2.52
C VAL A 136 -0.35 -1.74 3.26
N ILE A 137 -0.67 -0.53 2.78
CA ILE A 137 -0.50 0.69 3.56
C ILE A 137 -1.81 0.91 4.31
N ARG A 138 -1.74 0.95 5.64
CA ARG A 138 -2.86 1.25 6.51
C ARG A 138 -2.65 2.60 7.17
N CYS A 139 -3.69 3.42 7.18
CA CYS A 139 -3.67 4.73 7.82
C CYS A 139 -4.77 4.83 8.85
N ASN A 140 -4.47 5.40 10.02
CA ASN A 140 -5.46 5.78 11.02
C ASN A 140 -5.31 7.27 11.33
N ALA A 141 -6.26 8.07 10.84
CA ALA A 141 -6.25 9.50 11.00
C ALA A 141 -7.20 9.93 12.14
N PRO A 142 -6.79 10.87 13.01
CA PRO A 142 -7.65 11.39 14.07
C PRO A 142 -8.73 12.35 13.54
N ALA A 143 -8.60 12.84 12.30
CA ALA A 143 -9.55 13.70 11.63
C ALA A 143 -9.81 13.23 10.19
N VAL A 144 -10.88 13.74 9.58
CA VAL A 144 -11.18 13.50 8.16
C VAL A 144 -10.15 14.22 7.29
N VAL A 145 -9.36 13.44 6.56
CA VAL A 145 -8.36 13.90 5.58
C VAL A 145 -8.35 12.91 4.42
N ASN A 146 -7.77 13.30 3.28
CA ASN A 146 -7.54 12.35 2.22
C ASN A 146 -6.07 11.96 2.13
N VAL A 147 -5.85 10.78 1.57
CA VAL A 147 -4.52 10.21 1.36
C VAL A 147 -4.35 9.75 -0.07
N ARG A 148 -3.13 9.94 -0.56
CA ARG A 148 -2.64 9.33 -1.80
C ARG A 148 -1.43 8.49 -1.47
N ALA A 149 -1.35 7.33 -2.11
CA ALA A 149 -0.25 6.41 -1.88
C ALA A 149 0.20 5.74 -3.17
N SER A 150 1.43 5.22 -3.15
CA SER A 150 1.95 4.35 -4.20
C SER A 150 2.85 3.27 -3.60
N LEU A 151 2.84 2.08 -4.21
CA LEU A 151 3.76 0.99 -3.92
C LEU A 151 4.50 0.62 -5.21
N GLU A 152 5.81 0.40 -5.12
CA GLU A 152 6.62 -0.16 -6.20
C GLU A 152 7.24 -1.46 -5.74
N PHE A 153 7.16 -2.50 -6.58
CA PHE A 153 7.55 -3.85 -6.20
C PHE A 153 8.10 -4.66 -7.39
N GLU A 154 8.88 -5.69 -7.07
CA GLU A 154 9.28 -6.74 -8.00
C GLU A 154 8.57 -8.04 -7.65
N ARG A 155 8.51 -8.97 -8.62
CA ARG A 155 8.15 -10.36 -8.34
C ARG A 155 9.38 -11.07 -7.78
N CYS A 156 9.22 -11.81 -6.69
CA CYS A 156 10.22 -12.74 -6.17
C CYS A 156 9.90 -14.19 -6.58
#